data_AF-A0A351WR76-F1
#
_entry.id   AF-A0A351WR76-F1
#
_cell.length_a   1.000
_cell.length_b   1.000
_cell.length_c   1.000
_cell.angle_alpha   90.00
_cell.angle_beta   90.00
_cell.angle_gamma   90.00
#
_symmetry.space_group_name_H-M   'P 1'
#
loop_
_entity.id
_entity.type
_entity.pdbx_description
1 polymer ?
#
loop_
_entity_poly.entity_id
_entity_poly.type
_entity_poly.pdbx_seq_one_letter_code
_entity_poly.pdbx_strand_id
1 'polypeptide(L)'
;MITVFIDTDIILDLLTKREPFYPHAARLFSRVETKKLKACVSSLIFANLFYILRKETSAPTAIAILKKLRQLVTVLPVDDKIIAQSLDSGFSDFEDAIQYHTALSKGINYLLTRNVKDYRKPVITVCTAEEFLASVSLS
;
A
#
# COMPACT_ATOMS: atom_id res chain seq x y z
N MET A 1 2.83 5.71 17.41
CA MET A 1 2.93 6.15 16.00
C MET A 1 2.02 5.28 15.17
N ILE A 2 1.12 5.87 14.37
CA ILE A 2 0.18 5.10 13.56
C ILE A 2 0.94 4.37 12.46
N THR A 3 0.59 3.10 12.24
CA THR A 3 1.13 2.27 11.15
C THR A 3 0.00 1.95 10.19
N VAL A 4 0.24 2.14 8.90
CA VAL A 4 -0.71 1.85 7.82
C VAL A 4 -0.08 0.87 6.83
N PHE A 5 -0.91 0.02 6.24
CA PHE A 5 -0.57 -0.72 5.04
C PHE A 5 -1.00 0.11 3.83
N ILE A 6 -0.14 0.25 2.84
CA ILE A 6 -0.42 1.04 1.62
C ILE A 6 -0.50 0.09 0.42
N ASP A 7 -1.63 0.14 -0.27
CA ASP A 7 -1.87 -0.56 -1.53
C ASP A 7 -0.97 -0.03 -2.67
N THR A 8 -0.60 -0.93 -3.59
CA THR A 8 0.15 -0.66 -4.82
C THR A 8 -0.40 0.53 -5.58
N ASP A 9 -1.72 0.66 -5.71
CA ASP A 9 -2.35 1.71 -6.49
C ASP A 9 -2.03 3.12 -5.96
N ILE A 10 -2.04 3.30 -4.63
CA ILE A 10 -1.70 4.58 -3.98
C ILE A 10 -0.22 4.93 -4.21
N ILE A 11 0.64 3.91 -4.24
CA ILE A 11 2.07 4.10 -4.52
C ILE A 11 2.27 4.52 -5.98
N LEU A 12 1.57 3.88 -6.91
CA LEU A 12 1.58 4.30 -8.32
C LEU A 12 1.13 5.75 -8.46
N ASP A 13 0.13 6.18 -7.70
CA ASP A 13 -0.36 7.56 -7.77
C ASP A 13 0.70 8.58 -7.43
N LEU A 14 1.48 8.29 -6.38
CA LEU A 14 2.63 9.10 -6.01
C LEU A 14 3.69 9.10 -7.12
N LEU A 15 4.04 7.91 -7.61
CA LEU A 15 5.19 7.73 -8.52
C LEU A 15 4.91 8.26 -9.93
N THR A 16 3.67 8.16 -10.40
CA THR A 16 3.27 8.52 -11.77
C THR A 16 2.34 9.74 -11.82
N LYS A 17 2.04 10.37 -10.67
CA LYS A 17 1.19 11.57 -10.54
C LYS A 17 -0.21 11.39 -11.12
N ARG A 18 -0.88 10.28 -10.80
CA ARG A 18 -2.25 9.98 -11.26
C ARG A 18 -3.29 10.85 -10.55
N GLU A 19 -3.85 11.80 -11.27
CA GLU A 19 -5.02 12.57 -10.80
C GLU A 19 -6.31 11.73 -10.85
N PRO A 20 -7.29 11.98 -9.97
CA PRO A 20 -7.31 13.00 -8.89
C PRO A 20 -6.63 12.57 -7.59
N PHE A 21 -5.95 11.41 -7.55
CA PHE A 21 -5.52 10.77 -6.31
C PHE A 21 -4.13 11.19 -5.82
N TYR A 22 -3.31 11.72 -6.74
CA TYR A 22 -1.95 12.16 -6.46
C TYR A 22 -1.82 13.12 -5.27
N PRO A 23 -2.66 14.16 -5.10
CA PRO A 23 -2.54 15.08 -3.96
C PRO A 23 -2.64 14.36 -2.60
N HIS A 24 -3.52 13.37 -2.50
CA HIS A 24 -3.70 12.58 -1.27
C HIS A 24 -2.51 11.64 -1.04
N ALA A 25 -2.03 10.95 -2.08
CA ALA A 25 -0.84 10.11 -1.99
C ALA A 25 0.41 10.92 -1.61
N ALA A 26 0.62 12.09 -2.22
CA ALA A 26 1.72 12.99 -1.91
C ALA A 26 1.67 13.48 -0.45
N ARG A 27 0.49 13.90 0.02
CA ARG A 27 0.31 14.31 1.42
C ARG A 27 0.53 13.15 2.40
N LEU A 28 0.06 11.94 2.07
CA LEU A 28 0.29 10.73 2.86
C LEU A 28 1.78 10.45 3.02
N PHE A 29 2.54 10.42 1.92
CA PHE A 29 3.98 10.15 1.96
C PHE A 29 4.80 11.28 2.58
N SER A 30 4.34 12.53 2.51
CA SER A 30 4.94 13.63 3.30
C SER A 30 4.83 13.36 4.83
N ARG A 31 3.72 12.76 5.30
CA ARG A 31 3.59 12.32 6.71
C ARG A 31 4.53 11.16 7.06
N VAL A 32 4.81 10.28 6.10
CA VAL A 32 5.78 9.20 6.26
C VAL A 32 7.19 9.75 6.38
N GLU A 33 7.58 10.65 5.48
CA GLU A 33 8.90 11.30 5.45
C GLU A 33 9.17 12.10 6.74
N THR A 34 8.16 12.83 7.23
CA THR A 34 8.21 13.57 8.50
C THR A 34 8.05 12.69 9.74
N LYS A 35 8.05 11.35 9.59
CA LYS A 35 7.94 10.35 10.67
C LYS A 35 6.68 10.46 11.53
N LYS A 36 5.62 11.11 11.03
CA LYS A 36 4.30 11.18 11.68
C LYS A 36 3.50 9.89 11.45
N LEU A 37 3.84 9.14 10.40
CA LEU A 37 3.20 7.90 9.99
C LEU A 37 4.26 6.85 9.63
N LYS A 38 4.02 5.59 9.98
CA LYS A 38 4.79 4.47 9.47
C LYS A 38 4.03 3.80 8.32
N ALA A 39 4.64 3.77 7.13
CA ALA A 39 4.09 3.07 5.98
C ALA A 39 4.66 1.64 5.88
N CYS A 40 3.77 0.68 5.68
CA CYS A 40 4.09 -0.72 5.42
C CYS A 40 3.51 -1.14 4.06
N VAL A 41 4.17 -2.10 3.40
CA VAL A 41 3.76 -2.68 2.12
C VAL A 41 4.12 -4.16 2.10
N SER A 42 3.46 -5.00 1.30
CA SER A 42 3.90 -6.39 1.11
C SER A 42 5.10 -6.46 0.16
N SER A 43 5.88 -7.54 0.24
CA SER A 43 6.99 -7.79 -0.69
C SER A 43 6.53 -7.95 -2.14
N LEU A 44 5.29 -8.39 -2.36
CA LEU A 44 4.68 -8.55 -3.68
C LEU A 44 4.57 -7.20 -4.42
N ILE A 45 4.27 -6.12 -3.70
CA ILE A 45 4.13 -4.77 -4.26
C ILE A 45 5.39 -4.35 -5.03
N PHE A 46 6.59 -4.72 -4.56
CA PHE A 46 7.83 -4.38 -5.27
C PHE A 46 7.95 -5.08 -6.63
N ALA A 47 7.48 -6.32 -6.73
CA ALA A 47 7.46 -7.05 -8.00
C ALA A 47 6.44 -6.42 -8.97
N ASN A 48 5.26 -6.07 -8.47
CA ASN A 48 4.19 -5.46 -9.26
C ASN A 48 4.60 -4.08 -9.77
N LEU A 49 5.11 -3.22 -8.89
CA LEU A 49 5.62 -1.90 -9.26
C LEU A 49 6.78 -2.00 -10.26
N PHE A 50 7.72 -2.94 -10.09
CA PHE A 50 8.78 -3.13 -11.08
C PHE A 50 8.22 -3.48 -12.46
N TYR A 51 7.25 -4.40 -12.50
CA TYR A 51 6.62 -4.85 -13.74
C TYR A 51 5.91 -3.71 -14.48
N ILE A 52 5.24 -2.80 -13.74
CA ILE A 52 4.53 -1.64 -14.29
C ILE A 52 5.54 -0.57 -14.72
N LEU A 53 6.39 -0.10 -13.81
CA LEU A 53 7.31 1.02 -14.04
C LEU A 53 8.31 0.76 -15.17
N ARG A 54 8.77 -0.48 -15.34
CA ARG A 54 9.72 -0.82 -16.42
C ARG A 54 9.12 -0.66 -17.82
N LYS A 55 7.79 -0.77 -17.96
CA LYS A 55 7.08 -0.59 -19.23
C LYS A 55 6.91 0.88 -19.59
N GLU A 56 6.78 1.74 -18.59
CA GLU A 56 6.61 3.18 -18.77
C GLU A 56 7.94 3.94 -18.86
N THR A 57 9.01 3.35 -18.31
CA THR A 57 10.34 3.97 -18.25
C THR A 57 11.42 3.03 -18.81
N SER A 58 12.30 2.51 -17.96
CA SER A 58 13.28 1.48 -18.27
C SER A 58 13.52 0.63 -17.01
N ALA A 59 14.05 -0.59 -17.16
CA ALA A 59 14.35 -1.42 -15.99
C ALA A 59 15.33 -0.74 -14.99
N PRO A 60 16.44 -0.10 -15.43
CA PRO A 60 17.31 0.65 -14.52
C PRO A 60 16.59 1.80 -13.79
N THR A 61 15.76 2.57 -14.50
CA THR A 61 14.97 3.66 -13.90
C THR A 61 13.98 3.12 -12.88
N ALA A 62 13.26 2.04 -13.19
CA ALA A 62 12.32 1.40 -12.28
C ALA A 62 13.02 0.93 -10.99
N ILE A 63 14.20 0.31 -11.08
CA ILE A 63 14.98 -0.08 -9.90
C ILE A 63 15.41 1.14 -9.08
N ALA A 64 15.83 2.24 -9.73
CA ALA A 64 16.19 3.47 -9.02
C ALA A 64 14.99 4.06 -8.24
N ILE A 65 13.79 4.03 -8.82
CA ILE A 65 12.55 4.44 -8.17
C ILE A 65 12.23 3.55 -6.97
N LEU A 66 12.30 2.22 -7.14
CA LEU A 66 12.02 1.27 -6.06
C LEU A 66 13.01 1.39 -4.90
N LYS A 67 14.29 1.69 -5.17
CA LYS A 67 15.28 1.97 -4.12
C LYS A 67 14.87 3.17 -3.25
N LYS A 68 14.34 4.24 -3.86
CA LYS A 68 13.83 5.41 -3.13
C LYS A 68 12.59 5.05 -2.32
N LEU A 69 11.63 4.36 -2.91
CA LEU A 69 10.42 3.89 -2.21
C LEU A 69 10.79 3.04 -0.98
N ARG A 70 11.76 2.13 -1.11
CA ARG A 70 12.21 1.24 -0.03
C ARG A 70 12.72 1.98 1.21
N GLN A 71 13.22 3.20 1.05
CA GLN A 71 13.68 4.05 2.17
C GLN A 71 12.51 4.64 2.97
N LEU A 72 11.33 4.77 2.34
CA LEU A 72 10.13 5.35 2.96
C LEU A 72 9.24 4.31 3.64
N VAL A 73 9.28 3.05 3.19
CA VAL A 73 8.35 2.00 3.62
C VAL A 73 9.03 0.85 4.34
N THR A 74 8.28 0.19 5.23
CA THR A 74 8.64 -1.12 5.78
C THR A 74 8.06 -2.21 4.88
N VAL A 75 8.92 -3.06 4.32
CA VAL A 75 8.50 -4.20 3.49
C VAL A 75 8.20 -5.38 4.39
N LEU A 76 6.98 -5.91 4.27
CA LEU A 76 6.49 -7.06 5.02
C LEU A 76 6.59 -8.32 4.15
N PRO A 77 7.06 -9.45 4.72
CA PRO A 77 7.13 -10.70 3.99
C PRO A 77 5.73 -11.25 3.71
N VAL A 78 5.55 -11.82 2.52
CA VAL A 78 4.43 -12.70 2.18
C VAL A 78 4.92 -14.13 2.35
N ASP A 79 4.31 -14.89 3.26
CA ASP A 79 4.66 -16.27 3.57
C ASP A 79 3.53 -17.24 3.18
N ASP A 80 3.77 -18.54 3.35
CA ASP A 80 2.83 -19.61 3.03
C ASP A 80 1.46 -19.42 3.70
N LYS A 81 1.46 -18.98 4.97
CA LYS A 81 0.23 -18.74 5.72
C LYS A 81 -0.59 -17.61 5.09
N ILE A 82 0.06 -16.50 4.70
CA ILE A 82 -0.62 -15.40 4.03
C ILE A 82 -1.23 -15.88 2.70
N ILE A 83 -0.50 -16.68 1.92
CA ILE A 83 -1.00 -17.23 0.66
C ILE A 83 -2.21 -18.15 0.89
N ALA A 84 -2.12 -19.09 1.84
CA ALA A 84 -3.22 -19.99 2.17
C ALA A 84 -4.48 -19.21 2.57
N GLN A 85 -4.34 -18.24 3.47
CA GLN A 85 -5.45 -17.38 3.88
C GLN A 85 -6.04 -16.59 2.71
N SER A 86 -5.19 -16.09 1.81
CA SER A 86 -5.62 -15.31 0.64
C SER A 86 -6.43 -16.17 -0.34
N LEU A 87 -6.06 -17.43 -0.54
CA LEU A 87 -6.79 -18.39 -1.39
C LEU A 87 -8.19 -18.70 -0.83
N ASP A 88 -8.32 -18.78 0.49
CA ASP A 88 -9.57 -19.10 1.19
C ASP A 88 -10.44 -17.86 1.50
N SER A 89 -9.99 -16.66 1.12
CA SER A 89 -10.54 -15.38 1.58
C SER A 89 -11.84 -14.95 0.87
N GLY A 90 -12.10 -15.47 -0.33
CA GLY A 90 -13.24 -15.08 -1.16
C GLY A 90 -13.14 -13.67 -1.76
N PHE A 91 -11.97 -13.03 -1.71
CA PHE A 91 -11.70 -11.78 -2.43
C PHE A 91 -11.72 -12.03 -3.94
N SER A 92 -12.27 -11.07 -4.70
CA SER A 92 -12.27 -11.13 -6.17
C SER A 92 -10.90 -10.84 -6.77
N ASP A 93 -10.13 -9.96 -6.12
CA ASP A 93 -8.77 -9.64 -6.49
C ASP A 93 -7.80 -10.32 -5.52
N PHE A 94 -6.86 -11.10 -6.07
CA PHE A 94 -5.94 -11.88 -5.26
C PHE A 94 -4.80 -11.04 -4.67
N GLU A 95 -4.43 -9.92 -5.32
CA GLU A 95 -3.47 -9.00 -4.75
C GLU A 95 -4.05 -8.32 -3.51
N ASP A 96 -5.31 -7.88 -3.57
CA ASP A 96 -6.03 -7.32 -2.41
C ASP A 96 -6.07 -8.32 -1.24
N ALA A 97 -6.33 -9.60 -1.53
CA ALA A 97 -6.32 -10.67 -0.52
C ALA A 97 -4.95 -10.77 0.17
N ILE A 98 -3.86 -10.84 -0.61
CA ILE A 98 -2.50 -10.92 -0.09
C ILE A 98 -2.16 -9.70 0.75
N GLN A 99 -2.47 -8.50 0.25
CA GLN A 99 -2.23 -7.25 0.96
C GLN A 99 -2.98 -7.20 2.30
N TYR A 100 -4.27 -7.57 2.29
CA TYR A 100 -5.13 -7.63 3.47
C TYR A 100 -4.61 -8.61 4.53
N HIS A 101 -4.33 -9.85 4.14
CA HIS A 101 -3.81 -10.87 5.06
C HIS A 101 -2.39 -10.55 5.54
N THR A 102 -1.57 -9.88 4.72
CA THR A 102 -0.27 -9.36 5.16
C THR A 102 -0.45 -8.32 6.27
N ALA A 103 -1.33 -7.32 6.08
CA ALA A 103 -1.61 -6.31 7.09
C ALA A 103 -2.14 -6.92 8.40
N LEU A 104 -3.11 -7.84 8.28
CA LEU A 104 -3.71 -8.53 9.41
C LEU A 104 -2.68 -9.36 10.19
N SER A 105 -1.80 -10.09 9.50
CA SER A 105 -0.74 -10.91 10.12
C SER A 105 0.25 -10.10 10.98
N LYS A 106 0.37 -8.79 10.71
CA LYS A 106 1.26 -7.87 11.43
C LYS A 106 0.53 -6.94 12.40
N GLY A 107 -0.78 -7.16 12.61
CA GLY A 107 -1.58 -6.35 13.52
C GLY A 107 -1.70 -4.89 13.07
N ILE A 108 -1.67 -4.63 11.76
CA ILE A 108 -1.83 -3.29 11.20
C ILE A 108 -3.32 -3.00 11.05
N ASN A 109 -3.81 -1.99 11.75
CA ASN A 109 -5.24 -1.68 11.85
C ASN A 109 -5.81 -0.87 10.67
N TYR A 110 -4.96 -0.37 9.77
CA TYR A 110 -5.35 0.45 8.62
C TYR A 110 -4.76 -0.11 7.33
N LEU A 111 -5.62 -0.39 6.35
CA LEU A 111 -5.24 -0.67 4.97
C LEU A 111 -5.77 0.47 4.10
N LEU A 112 -4.85 1.16 3.43
CA LEU A 112 -5.16 2.27 2.55
C LEU A 112 -5.21 1.78 1.11
N THR A 113 -6.37 1.88 0.46
CA THR A 113 -6.62 1.44 -0.92
C THR A 113 -7.61 2.38 -1.61
N ARG A 114 -7.70 2.32 -2.94
CA ARG A 114 -8.82 2.90 -3.70
C ARG A 114 -10.06 2.02 -3.71
N ASN A 115 -9.86 0.71 -3.53
CA ASN A 115 -10.85 -0.32 -3.83
C ASN A 115 -11.68 -0.68 -2.59
N VAL A 116 -12.02 0.31 -1.75
CA VAL A 116 -12.66 0.10 -0.43
C VAL A 116 -13.91 -0.80 -0.51
N LYS A 117 -14.71 -0.64 -1.57
CA LYS A 117 -15.94 -1.42 -1.82
C LYS A 117 -15.72 -2.93 -1.97
N ASP A 118 -14.50 -3.35 -2.33
CA ASP A 118 -14.16 -4.76 -2.54
C ASP A 118 -13.92 -5.48 -1.20
N TYR A 119 -13.83 -4.72 -0.10
CA TYR A 119 -13.64 -5.20 1.27
C TYR A 119 -14.98 -5.18 2.03
N ARG A 120 -15.76 -6.27 1.94
CA ARG A 120 -17.16 -6.30 2.41
C ARG A 120 -17.35 -6.32 3.93
N LYS A 121 -16.50 -7.04 4.66
CA LYS A 121 -16.57 -7.19 6.13
C LYS A 121 -15.16 -7.21 6.72
N PRO A 122 -14.39 -6.13 6.56
CA PRO A 122 -13.01 -6.13 6.99
C PRO A 122 -12.94 -6.07 8.53
N VAL A 123 -11.97 -6.79 9.08
CA VAL A 123 -11.64 -6.79 10.52
C VAL A 123 -10.80 -5.56 10.87
N ILE A 124 -10.04 -5.06 9.91
CA ILE A 124 -9.24 -3.83 10.00
C ILE A 124 -9.93 -2.67 9.26
N THR A 125 -9.58 -1.44 9.58
CA THR A 125 -10.11 -0.27 8.87
C THR A 125 -9.55 -0.25 7.45
N VAL A 126 -10.44 -0.28 6.46
CA VAL A 126 -10.09 -0.12 5.04
C VAL A 126 -10.65 1.22 4.58
N CYS A 127 -9.80 2.10 4.08
CA CYS A 127 -10.20 3.42 3.63
C CYS A 127 -9.25 3.97 2.57
N THR A 128 -9.64 5.06 1.92
CA THR A 128 -8.79 5.80 0.99
C THR A 128 -7.73 6.63 1.72
N ALA A 129 -6.67 7.04 1.02
CA ALA A 129 -5.70 7.99 1.55
C ALA A 129 -6.37 9.31 1.98
N GLU A 130 -7.39 9.77 1.25
CA GLU A 130 -8.14 10.96 1.58
C GLU A 130 -8.89 10.83 2.91
N GLU A 131 -9.69 9.77 3.07
CA GLU A 131 -10.46 9.50 4.28
C GLU A 131 -9.55 9.32 5.50
N PHE A 132 -8.41 8.63 5.33
CA PHE A 132 -7.42 8.51 6.39
C PHE A 132 -6.83 9.86 6.81
N LEU A 133 -6.46 10.71 5.86
CA LEU A 133 -5.89 12.03 6.13
C LEU A 133 -6.90 13.01 6.74
N ALA A 134 -8.19 12.82 6.48
CA ALA A 134 -9.27 13.61 7.07
C ALA A 134 -9.63 13.15 8.49
N SER A 135 -9.56 11.84 8.77
CA SER A 135 -9.94 11.26 10.05
C SER A 135 -8.86 11.37 11.13
N VAL A 136 -7.59 11.47 10.73
CA VAL A 136 -6.47 11.50 11.67
C VAL A 136 -5.85 12.90 11.76
N SER A 137 -6.07 13.57 12.90
CA SER A 137 -5.31 14.76 13.30
C SER A 137 -3.89 14.37 13.70
N LEU A 138 -2.99 14.24 12.72
CA LEU A 138 -1.55 14.07 12.95
C LEU A 138 -0.91 15.45 13.20
N SER A 139 -0.99 15.92 14.46
CA SER A 139 -0.31 17.15 14.92
C SER A 139 1.20 17.09 14.77
#